data_AF-A0A2N2PHZ2-F1
#
_entry.id   AF-A0A2N2PHZ2-F1
#
_cell.length_a   1.000
_cell.length_b   1.000
_cell.length_c   1.000
_cell.angle_alpha   90.00
_cell.angle_beta   90.00
_cell.angle_gamma   90.00
#
_symmetry.space_group_name_H-M   'P 1'
#
loop_
_entity.id
_entity.type
_entity.pdbx_description
1 polymer ?
#
loop_
_entity_poly.entity_id
_entity_poly.type
_entity_poly.pdbx_seq_one_letter_code
_entity_poly.pdbx_strand_id
1 'polypeptide(L)'
;MKRRQWNWGKRQPSPSFNAAKTVLARAAACALLLSLPSAAAACGVCAYAFMWNVFPPVFTWCIVGSVWFVALSWVKRATHIPSKWIPGPVASVMFVLVVLIASAWPFGPFLNLAFLPCCVVGSLSALRATADNPAHLRGRRLVMIVGAIAVACLVVGSAVAFHRAARMSPADKILMWDDTGLARSLMARLKKEEPESTGEYRKLIAAKPSLDAAQAAERLGDLGDPASDIPLLIAAMERVEASEEQYLKNRTEDAVRKAVAALGKIDIETTSTAAQVRAAWAAKQEGQ
;
A
#
# COMPACT_ATOMS: atom_id res chain seq x y z
N MET A 1 74.47 45.84 -0.82
CA MET A 1 73.52 44.98 -1.58
C MET A 1 72.90 43.95 -0.64
N LYS A 2 71.61 44.06 -0.30
CA LYS A 2 70.86 43.08 0.52
C LYS A 2 69.79 42.42 -0.38
N ARG A 3 69.89 41.10 -0.59
CA ARG A 3 68.90 40.31 -1.35
C ARG A 3 67.65 40.09 -0.46
N ARG A 4 66.49 40.59 -0.90
CA ARG A 4 65.19 40.25 -0.31
C ARG A 4 64.78 38.85 -0.78
N GLN A 5 64.73 37.89 0.14
CA GLN A 5 64.10 36.59 -0.11
C GLN A 5 62.57 36.77 -0.15
N TRP A 6 61.97 36.42 -1.28
CA TRP A 6 60.51 36.33 -1.44
C TRP A 6 60.01 35.01 -0.85
N ASN A 7 59.26 35.09 0.24
CA ASN A 7 58.67 33.95 0.93
C ASN A 7 57.34 33.60 0.23
N TRP A 8 57.31 32.49 -0.51
CA TRP A 8 56.10 31.96 -1.13
C TRP A 8 55.21 31.34 -0.05
N GLY A 9 54.37 32.18 0.56
CA GLY A 9 53.32 31.73 1.47
C GLY A 9 52.42 30.71 0.79
N LYS A 10 52.37 29.50 1.34
CA LYS A 10 51.47 28.41 0.94
C LYS A 10 50.03 28.92 0.96
N ARG A 11 49.42 29.13 -0.22
CA ARG A 11 47.99 29.47 -0.33
C ARG A 11 47.18 28.29 0.22
N GLN A 12 46.50 28.49 1.33
CA GLN A 12 45.54 27.52 1.83
C GLN A 12 44.36 27.42 0.84
N PRO A 13 43.96 26.21 0.43
CA PRO A 13 42.83 26.04 -0.48
C PRO A 13 41.54 26.54 0.17
N SER A 14 40.78 27.34 -0.57
CA SER A 14 39.52 27.94 -0.13
C SER A 14 38.51 26.85 0.30
N PRO A 15 37.87 26.97 1.47
CA PRO A 15 36.99 25.93 2.04
C PRO A 15 35.74 25.60 1.20
N SER A 16 35.42 26.39 0.17
CA SER A 16 34.25 26.18 -0.71
C SER A 16 34.34 24.94 -1.60
N PHE A 17 35.55 24.47 -1.94
CA PHE A 17 35.71 23.35 -2.87
C PHE A 17 35.39 21.98 -2.25
N ASN A 18 35.52 21.85 -0.93
CA ASN A 18 35.20 20.61 -0.21
C ASN A 18 33.69 20.49 0.09
N ALA A 19 32.98 21.61 0.20
CA ALA A 19 31.53 21.63 0.38
C ALA A 19 30.79 21.11 -0.88
N ALA A 20 31.24 21.51 -2.08
CA ALA A 20 30.63 21.04 -3.33
C ALA A 20 30.79 19.53 -3.54
N LYS A 21 31.98 18.98 -3.24
CA LYS A 21 32.24 17.53 -3.36
C LYS A 21 31.44 16.70 -2.35
N THR A 22 31.25 17.20 -1.14
CA THR A 22 30.45 16.51 -0.11
C THR A 22 28.95 16.54 -0.42
N VAL A 23 28.43 17.62 -1.03
CA VAL A 23 27.04 17.68 -1.50
C VAL A 23 26.82 16.72 -2.68
N LEU A 24 27.71 16.69 -3.67
CA LEU A 24 27.63 15.76 -4.80
C LEU A 24 27.76 14.29 -4.38
N ALA A 25 28.67 13.98 -3.46
CA ALA A 25 28.82 12.62 -2.93
C ALA A 25 27.58 12.15 -2.15
N ARG A 26 26.96 13.04 -1.35
CA ARG A 26 25.71 12.74 -0.64
C ARG A 26 24.53 12.58 -1.59
N ALA A 27 24.44 13.41 -2.63
CA ALA A 27 23.42 13.29 -3.66
C ALA A 27 23.57 11.99 -4.47
N ALA A 28 24.79 11.60 -4.83
CA ALA A 28 25.07 10.34 -5.51
C ALA A 28 24.80 9.12 -4.62
N ALA A 29 25.17 9.17 -3.33
CA ALA A 29 24.84 8.11 -2.38
C ALA A 29 23.33 7.98 -2.16
N CYS A 30 22.59 9.10 -2.07
CA CYS A 30 21.13 9.07 -2.02
C CYS A 30 20.53 8.50 -3.31
N ALA A 31 21.04 8.90 -4.49
CA ALA A 31 20.58 8.36 -5.77
C ALA A 31 20.85 6.85 -5.91
N LEU A 32 21.99 6.37 -5.42
CA LEU A 32 22.36 4.95 -5.43
C LEU A 32 21.51 4.12 -4.45
N LEU A 33 21.17 4.70 -3.29
CA LEU A 33 20.25 4.11 -2.32
C LEU A 33 18.80 4.10 -2.85
N LEU A 34 18.42 5.09 -3.66
CA LEU A 34 17.12 5.17 -4.34
C LEU A 34 17.03 4.26 -5.57
N SER A 35 18.15 3.83 -6.15
CA SER A 35 18.19 2.89 -7.28
C SER A 35 18.22 1.41 -6.87
N LEU A 36 18.15 1.09 -5.57
CA LEU A 36 17.98 -0.28 -5.07
C LEU A 36 16.47 -0.60 -5.04
N PRO A 37 15.91 -1.19 -6.11
CA PRO A 37 14.47 -1.16 -6.37
C PRO A 37 13.69 -2.11 -5.45
N SER A 38 14.36 -3.05 -4.79
CA SER A 38 13.71 -4.13 -4.05
C SER A 38 13.46 -3.80 -2.58
N ALA A 39 14.45 -3.26 -1.87
CA ALA A 39 14.32 -2.98 -0.43
C ALA A 39 13.49 -1.72 -0.15
N ALA A 40 13.67 -0.66 -0.95
CA ALA A 40 12.92 0.59 -0.81
C ALA A 40 11.45 0.44 -1.26
N ALA A 41 11.19 -0.36 -2.29
CA ALA A 41 9.82 -0.69 -2.69
C ALA A 41 9.14 -1.60 -1.65
N ALA A 42 9.84 -2.60 -1.11
CA ALA A 42 9.30 -3.48 -0.07
C ALA A 42 8.95 -2.70 1.21
N CYS A 43 9.80 -1.76 1.64
CA CYS A 43 9.48 -0.91 2.80
C CYS A 43 8.38 0.11 2.49
N GLY A 44 8.30 0.62 1.25
CA GLY A 44 7.21 1.46 0.76
C GLY A 44 5.86 0.76 0.80
N VAL A 45 5.79 -0.50 0.33
CA VAL A 45 4.56 -1.32 0.40
C VAL A 45 4.19 -1.62 1.85
N CYS A 46 5.15 -1.92 2.72
CA CYS A 46 4.87 -2.13 4.15
C CYS A 46 4.39 -0.85 4.86
N ALA A 47 5.01 0.30 4.58
CA ALA A 47 4.57 1.58 5.09
C ALA A 47 3.18 1.94 4.56
N TYR A 48 2.91 1.65 3.29
CA TYR A 48 1.59 1.83 2.69
C TYR A 48 0.53 0.92 3.32
N ALA A 49 0.84 -0.37 3.52
CA ALA A 49 -0.03 -1.33 4.20
C ALA A 49 -0.30 -0.93 5.66
N PHE A 50 0.70 -0.41 6.36
CA PHE A 50 0.53 0.16 7.69
C PHE A 50 -0.36 1.40 7.66
N MET A 51 -0.08 2.34 6.77
CA MET A 51 -0.89 3.55 6.62
C MET A 51 -2.32 3.24 6.22
N TRP A 52 -2.57 2.19 5.45
CA TRP A 52 -3.93 1.75 5.13
C TRP A 52 -4.71 1.26 6.35
N ASN A 53 -4.03 0.68 7.34
CA ASN A 53 -4.66 0.27 8.60
C ASN A 53 -4.90 1.45 9.55
N VAL A 54 -4.04 2.47 9.51
CA VAL A 54 -4.10 3.61 10.44
C VAL A 54 -4.92 4.77 9.89
N PHE A 55 -4.80 5.05 8.60
CA PHE A 55 -5.41 6.18 7.94
C PHE A 55 -6.46 5.73 6.92
N PRO A 56 -7.55 6.52 6.76
CA PRO A 56 -8.46 6.36 5.64
C PRO A 56 -7.69 6.37 4.31
N PRO A 57 -8.16 5.62 3.30
CA PRO A 57 -7.41 5.20 2.13
C PRO A 57 -6.76 6.41 1.49
N VAL A 58 -5.43 6.43 1.52
CA VAL A 58 -4.58 7.54 1.06
C VAL A 58 -5.03 8.01 -0.32
N PHE A 59 -5.41 7.08 -1.21
CA PHE A 59 -5.95 7.39 -2.54
C PHE A 59 -7.18 8.32 -2.52
N THR A 60 -8.13 8.11 -1.61
CA THR A 60 -9.32 8.97 -1.50
C THR A 60 -8.91 10.40 -1.15
N TRP A 61 -7.94 10.56 -0.24
CA TRP A 61 -7.40 11.88 0.10
C TRP A 61 -6.65 12.52 -1.06
N CYS A 62 -5.83 11.76 -1.78
CA CYS A 62 -5.10 12.27 -2.95
C CYS A 62 -6.06 12.80 -4.01
N ILE A 63 -7.11 12.04 -4.33
CA ILE A 63 -8.10 12.41 -5.34
C ILE A 63 -8.89 13.63 -4.87
N VAL A 64 -9.47 13.58 -3.67
CA VAL A 64 -10.30 14.69 -3.16
C VAL A 64 -9.45 15.95 -2.98
N GLY A 65 -8.24 15.84 -2.43
CA GLY A 65 -7.32 16.97 -2.27
C GLY A 65 -6.90 17.59 -3.61
N SER A 66 -6.58 16.77 -4.62
CA SER A 66 -6.21 17.24 -5.96
C SER A 66 -7.37 17.95 -6.65
N VAL A 67 -8.56 17.35 -6.63
CA VAL A 67 -9.78 17.93 -7.22
C VAL A 67 -10.17 19.22 -6.48
N TRP A 68 -10.08 19.23 -5.15
CA TRP A 68 -10.35 20.42 -4.35
C TRP A 68 -9.36 21.54 -4.68
N PHE A 69 -8.06 21.25 -4.76
CA PHE A 69 -7.04 22.23 -5.10
C PHE A 69 -7.28 22.85 -6.49
N VAL A 70 -7.53 22.03 -7.50
CA VAL A 70 -7.82 22.50 -8.86
C VAL A 70 -9.12 23.31 -8.90
N ALA A 71 -10.17 22.87 -8.18
CA ALA A 71 -11.43 23.59 -8.10
C ALA A 71 -11.27 24.99 -7.47
N LEU A 72 -10.47 25.12 -6.41
CA LEU A 72 -10.16 26.42 -5.81
C LEU A 72 -9.45 27.36 -6.79
N SER A 73 -8.53 26.85 -7.60
CA SER A 73 -7.83 27.63 -8.62
C SER A 73 -8.75 28.09 -9.76
N TRP A 74 -9.73 27.27 -10.13
CA TRP A 74 -10.81 27.67 -11.05
C TRP A 74 -11.72 28.73 -10.45
N VAL A 75 -12.16 28.57 -9.19
CA VAL A 75 -12.97 29.57 -8.50
C VAL A 75 -12.24 30.90 -8.41
N LYS A 76 -10.95 30.89 -8.06
CA LYS A 76 -10.09 32.08 -8.05
C LYS A 76 -10.09 32.79 -9.40
N ARG A 77 -9.91 32.05 -10.50
CA ARG A 77 -9.91 32.62 -11.85
C ARG A 77 -11.28 33.20 -12.24
N ALA A 78 -12.36 32.49 -11.94
CA ALA A 78 -13.72 32.90 -12.34
C ALA A 78 -14.24 34.11 -11.55
N THR A 79 -13.73 34.33 -10.33
CA THR A 79 -14.24 35.38 -9.41
C THR A 79 -13.22 36.46 -9.09
N HIS A 80 -12.04 36.41 -9.73
CA HIS A 80 -10.95 37.38 -9.59
C HIS A 80 -10.53 37.63 -8.13
N ILE A 81 -10.59 36.62 -7.26
CA ILE A 81 -10.19 36.75 -5.85
C ILE A 81 -8.67 36.97 -5.76
N PRO A 82 -8.20 38.02 -5.04
CA PRO A 82 -6.78 38.25 -4.82
C PRO A 82 -6.21 37.31 -3.75
N SER A 83 -5.94 36.06 -4.11
CA SER A 83 -5.24 35.09 -3.24
C SER A 83 -3.83 34.81 -3.76
N LYS A 84 -2.80 34.98 -2.91
CA LYS A 84 -1.41 34.65 -3.25
C LYS A 84 -1.10 33.15 -3.14
N TRP A 85 -1.86 32.42 -2.33
CA TRP A 85 -1.60 31.02 -1.99
C TRP A 85 -2.16 30.01 -2.99
N ILE A 86 -3.19 30.41 -3.75
CA ILE A 86 -3.82 29.54 -4.75
C ILE A 86 -3.21 29.87 -6.12
N PRO A 87 -2.46 28.95 -6.75
CA PRO A 87 -1.92 29.19 -8.09
C PRO A 87 -3.02 29.31 -9.15
N GLY A 88 -2.65 29.75 -10.36
CA GLY A 88 -3.57 29.69 -11.50
C GLY A 88 -3.94 28.23 -11.86
N PRO A 89 -5.02 28.00 -12.61
CA PRO A 89 -5.49 26.64 -12.90
C PRO A 89 -4.44 25.79 -13.62
N VAL A 90 -3.70 26.36 -14.59
CA VAL A 90 -2.62 25.65 -15.31
C VAL A 90 -1.50 25.22 -14.35
N ALA A 91 -1.01 26.15 -13.53
CA ALA A 91 0.03 25.84 -12.53
C ALA A 91 -0.46 24.81 -11.49
N SER A 92 -1.75 24.83 -11.16
CA SER A 92 -2.34 23.88 -10.22
C SER A 92 -2.42 22.47 -10.79
N VAL A 93 -2.85 22.33 -12.04
CA VAL A 93 -2.86 21.03 -12.75
C VAL A 93 -1.44 20.50 -12.91
N MET A 94 -0.49 21.35 -13.32
CA MET A 94 0.93 20.95 -13.41
C MET A 94 1.48 20.51 -12.06
N PHE A 95 1.15 21.22 -10.97
CA PHE A 95 1.56 20.83 -9.64
C PHE A 95 0.98 19.48 -9.21
N VAL A 96 -0.32 19.24 -9.47
CA VAL A 96 -0.96 17.94 -9.24
C VAL A 96 -0.27 16.83 -10.04
N LEU A 97 0.01 17.05 -11.34
CA LEU A 97 0.71 16.08 -12.17
C LEU A 97 2.13 15.78 -11.65
N VAL A 98 2.89 16.80 -11.25
CA VAL A 98 4.23 16.61 -10.69
C VAL A 98 4.16 15.80 -9.39
N VAL A 99 3.21 16.10 -8.50
CA VAL A 99 3.05 15.33 -7.25
C VAL A 99 2.59 13.90 -7.53
N LEU A 100 1.70 13.68 -8.51
CA LEU A 100 1.28 12.33 -8.91
C LEU A 100 2.45 11.52 -9.47
N ILE A 101 3.29 12.11 -10.35
CA ILE A 101 4.48 11.44 -10.89
C ILE A 101 5.49 11.17 -9.77
N ALA A 102 5.75 12.16 -8.92
CA ALA A 102 6.61 12.01 -7.75
C ALA A 102 6.03 11.00 -6.74
N SER A 103 4.73 10.71 -6.80
CA SER A 103 4.10 9.76 -5.90
C SER A 103 4.44 8.30 -6.16
N ALA A 104 5.02 8.01 -7.32
CA ALA A 104 5.61 6.70 -7.61
C ALA A 104 6.88 6.43 -6.77
N TRP A 105 7.46 7.46 -6.14
CA TRP A 105 8.61 7.31 -5.25
C TRP A 105 8.15 6.95 -3.83
N PRO A 106 9.02 6.36 -2.98
CA PRO A 106 8.66 5.95 -1.62
C PRO A 106 8.11 7.07 -0.72
N PHE A 107 8.36 8.34 -1.05
CA PHE A 107 7.80 9.50 -0.35
C PHE A 107 6.43 9.96 -0.85
N GLY A 108 5.91 9.29 -1.88
CA GLY A 108 4.71 9.69 -2.59
C GLY A 108 3.45 9.87 -1.78
N PRO A 109 3.14 8.94 -0.85
CA PRO A 109 2.00 9.13 0.05
C PRO A 109 2.12 10.40 0.90
N PHE A 110 3.32 10.74 1.36
CA PHE A 110 3.58 11.95 2.16
C PHE A 110 3.48 13.23 1.33
N LEU A 111 3.94 13.20 0.07
CA LEU A 111 3.79 14.33 -0.85
C LEU A 111 2.32 14.65 -1.11
N ASN A 112 1.48 13.64 -1.23
CA ASN A 112 0.04 13.85 -1.41
C ASN A 112 -0.64 14.39 -0.13
N LEU A 113 -0.17 14.01 1.06
CA LEU A 113 -0.67 14.58 2.32
C LEU A 113 -0.41 16.09 2.40
N ALA A 114 0.60 16.63 1.71
CA ALA A 114 0.86 18.07 1.65
C ALA A 114 -0.23 18.85 0.90
N PHE A 115 -1.08 18.21 0.07
CA PHE A 115 -2.21 18.90 -0.55
C PHE A 115 -3.23 19.39 0.48
N LEU A 116 -3.42 18.65 1.57
CA LEU A 116 -4.44 18.97 2.56
C LEU A 116 -4.19 20.32 3.25
N PRO A 117 -3.01 20.60 3.83
CA PRO A 117 -2.72 21.91 4.40
C PRO A 117 -2.76 23.00 3.33
N CYS A 118 -2.31 22.75 2.09
CA CYS A 118 -2.41 23.71 1.00
C CYS A 118 -3.87 24.07 0.65
N CYS A 119 -4.76 23.09 0.62
CA CYS A 119 -6.19 23.30 0.36
C CYS A 119 -6.88 24.06 1.50
N VAL A 120 -6.56 23.70 2.76
CA VAL A 120 -7.10 24.36 3.95
C VAL A 120 -6.61 25.80 4.03
N VAL A 121 -5.30 26.04 3.92
CA VAL A 121 -4.71 27.39 3.94
C VAL A 121 -5.20 28.22 2.75
N GLY A 122 -5.27 27.63 1.56
CA GLY A 122 -5.81 28.29 0.36
C GLY A 122 -7.27 28.70 0.55
N SER A 123 -8.12 27.81 1.05
CA SER A 123 -9.52 28.09 1.34
C SER A 123 -9.67 29.19 2.39
N LEU A 124 -8.95 29.11 3.51
CA LEU A 124 -8.98 30.12 4.57
C LEU A 124 -8.47 31.48 4.07
N SER A 125 -7.40 31.49 3.28
CA SER A 125 -6.87 32.72 2.67
C SER A 125 -7.89 33.35 1.72
N ALA A 126 -8.59 32.55 0.90
CA ALA A 126 -9.63 33.04 0.01
C ALA A 126 -10.86 33.56 0.80
N LEU A 127 -11.26 32.87 1.87
CA LEU A 127 -12.35 33.34 2.74
C LEU A 127 -12.00 34.65 3.44
N ARG A 128 -10.77 34.83 3.93
CA ARG A 128 -10.31 36.10 4.52
C ARG A 128 -10.29 37.21 3.48
N ALA A 129 -9.69 36.98 2.31
CA ALA A 129 -9.62 37.98 1.23
C ALA A 129 -11.00 38.43 0.72
N THR A 130 -12.03 37.60 0.89
CA THR A 130 -13.42 37.92 0.51
C THR A 130 -14.28 38.44 1.66
N ALA A 131 -13.81 38.39 2.90
CA ALA A 131 -14.50 38.99 4.04
C ALA A 131 -14.43 40.52 4.01
N ASP A 132 -13.32 41.06 3.52
CA ASP A 132 -13.03 42.50 3.55
C ASP A 132 -13.68 43.29 2.39
N ASN A 133 -14.26 42.61 1.39
CA ASN A 133 -14.83 43.28 0.22
C ASN A 133 -16.16 42.63 -0.26
N PRO A 134 -17.29 43.36 -0.19
CA PRO A 134 -18.60 42.84 -0.59
C PRO A 134 -18.72 42.54 -2.09
N ALA A 135 -17.84 43.09 -2.95
CA ALA A 135 -17.82 42.76 -4.37
C ALA A 135 -17.50 41.27 -4.64
N HIS A 136 -16.91 40.57 -3.66
CA HIS A 136 -16.52 39.17 -3.80
C HIS A 136 -17.45 38.16 -3.12
N LEU A 137 -18.68 38.55 -2.76
CA LEU A 137 -19.66 37.65 -2.11
C LEU A 137 -19.91 36.36 -2.91
N ARG A 138 -19.96 36.44 -4.25
CA ARG A 138 -20.13 35.27 -5.12
C ARG A 138 -18.93 34.31 -5.00
N GLY A 139 -17.71 34.86 -5.00
CA GLY A 139 -16.48 34.10 -4.80
C GLY A 139 -16.43 33.40 -3.44
N ARG A 140 -16.80 34.12 -2.37
CA ARG A 140 -16.91 33.55 -1.03
C ARG A 140 -17.86 32.35 -0.99
N ARG A 141 -19.07 32.48 -1.56
CA ARG A 141 -20.06 31.38 -1.62
C ARG A 141 -19.50 30.17 -2.36
N LEU A 142 -18.86 30.36 -3.52
CA LEU A 142 -18.27 29.25 -4.29
C LEU A 142 -17.14 28.55 -3.53
N VAL A 143 -16.24 29.30 -2.88
CA VAL A 143 -15.18 28.72 -2.03
C VAL A 143 -15.78 27.91 -0.88
N MET A 144 -16.82 28.42 -0.21
CA MET A 144 -17.52 27.68 0.86
C MET A 144 -18.19 26.42 0.34
N ILE A 145 -18.88 26.47 -0.80
CA ILE A 145 -19.54 25.30 -1.39
C ILE A 145 -18.51 24.23 -1.76
N VAL A 146 -17.44 24.61 -2.48
CA VAL A 146 -16.37 23.67 -2.88
C VAL A 146 -15.69 23.08 -1.65
N GLY A 147 -15.37 23.89 -0.64
CA GLY A 147 -14.80 23.42 0.62
C GLY A 147 -15.73 22.48 1.39
N ALA A 148 -17.01 22.81 1.50
CA ALA A 148 -18.01 21.97 2.17
C ALA A 148 -18.18 20.61 1.47
N ILE A 149 -18.26 20.60 0.13
CA ILE A 149 -18.31 19.37 -0.67
C ILE A 149 -17.06 18.53 -0.45
N ALA A 150 -15.86 19.15 -0.50
CA ALA A 150 -14.61 18.43 -0.29
C ALA A 150 -14.55 17.80 1.11
N VAL A 151 -14.90 18.55 2.16
CA VAL A 151 -14.97 18.04 3.54
C VAL A 151 -15.99 16.91 3.67
N ALA A 152 -17.18 17.05 3.09
CA ALA A 152 -18.20 16.00 3.10
C ALA A 152 -17.69 14.72 2.41
N CYS A 153 -17.05 14.83 1.23
CA CYS A 153 -16.45 13.70 0.54
C CYS A 153 -15.35 13.03 1.37
N LEU A 154 -14.52 13.80 2.09
CA LEU A 154 -13.50 13.26 2.97
C LEU A 154 -14.11 12.50 4.15
N VAL A 155 -15.13 13.06 4.80
CA VAL A 155 -15.82 12.43 5.94
C VAL A 155 -16.52 11.14 5.50
N VAL A 156 -17.33 11.20 4.44
CA VAL A 156 -18.07 10.03 3.93
C VAL A 156 -17.11 8.97 3.40
N GLY A 157 -16.12 9.36 2.59
CA GLY A 157 -15.11 8.44 2.07
C GLY A 157 -14.31 7.76 3.18
N SER A 158 -13.93 8.52 4.22
CA SER A 158 -13.26 7.96 5.41
C SER A 158 -14.16 6.99 6.15
N ALA A 159 -15.43 7.34 6.38
CA ALA A 159 -16.38 6.50 7.09
C ALA A 159 -16.62 5.17 6.35
N VAL A 160 -16.83 5.21 5.02
CA VAL A 160 -16.97 4.01 4.19
C VAL A 160 -15.73 3.14 4.25
N ALA A 161 -14.55 3.76 4.19
CA ALA A 161 -13.31 3.00 4.23
C ALA A 161 -13.00 2.39 5.60
N PHE A 162 -13.25 3.12 6.69
CA PHE A 162 -13.17 2.58 8.05
C PHE A 162 -14.16 1.44 8.23
N HIS A 163 -15.39 1.58 7.74
CA HIS A 163 -16.38 0.52 7.77
C HIS A 163 -15.88 -0.72 7.02
N ARG A 164 -15.33 -0.55 5.81
CA ARG A 164 -14.75 -1.65 5.03
C ARG A 164 -13.56 -2.30 5.74
N ALA A 165 -12.66 -1.51 6.32
CA ALA A 165 -11.49 -2.00 7.06
C ALA A 165 -11.86 -2.77 8.34
N ALA A 166 -12.93 -2.33 9.02
CA ALA A 166 -13.47 -2.99 10.20
C ALA A 166 -14.18 -4.31 9.86
N ARG A 167 -14.76 -4.42 8.66
CA ARG A 167 -15.45 -5.64 8.19
C ARG A 167 -14.52 -6.63 7.49
N MET A 168 -13.32 -6.24 7.06
CA MET A 168 -12.36 -7.15 6.43
C MET A 168 -11.87 -8.19 7.43
N SER A 169 -11.99 -9.46 7.04
CA SER A 169 -11.48 -10.56 7.84
C SER A 169 -9.94 -10.58 7.83
N PRO A 170 -9.28 -11.21 8.81
CA PRO A 170 -7.82 -11.39 8.77
C PRO A 170 -7.31 -12.01 7.46
N ALA A 171 -8.01 -13.02 6.91
CA ALA A 171 -7.65 -13.60 5.62
C ALA A 171 -7.76 -12.60 4.47
N ASP A 172 -8.79 -11.73 4.44
CA ASP A 172 -8.88 -10.68 3.41
C ASP A 172 -7.68 -9.74 3.47
N LYS A 173 -7.24 -9.39 4.68
CA LYS A 173 -6.08 -8.51 4.89
C LYS A 173 -4.77 -9.18 4.47
N ILE A 174 -4.62 -10.48 4.73
CA ILE A 174 -3.47 -11.27 4.27
C ILE A 174 -3.46 -11.32 2.74
N LEU A 175 -4.59 -11.67 2.10
CA LEU A 175 -4.69 -11.75 0.64
C LEU A 175 -4.46 -10.41 -0.05
N MET A 176 -4.92 -9.31 0.56
CA MET A 176 -4.71 -7.96 0.02
C MET A 176 -3.25 -7.51 0.11
N TRP A 177 -2.52 -7.97 1.12
CA TRP A 177 -1.12 -7.58 1.39
C TRP A 177 -0.17 -8.78 1.33
N ASP A 178 -0.42 -9.68 0.39
CA ASP A 178 0.37 -10.90 0.20
C ASP A 178 1.88 -10.57 0.08
N ASP A 179 2.71 -11.48 0.58
CA ASP A 179 4.17 -11.35 0.67
C ASP A 179 4.73 -10.19 1.53
N THR A 180 3.89 -9.38 2.16
CA THR A 180 4.34 -8.28 3.04
C THR A 180 4.62 -8.72 4.47
N GLY A 181 5.38 -7.90 5.22
CA GLY A 181 5.56 -8.10 6.66
C GLY A 181 4.26 -8.07 7.46
N LEU A 182 3.25 -7.32 6.98
CA LEU A 182 1.93 -7.27 7.60
C LEU A 182 1.20 -8.61 7.47
N ALA A 183 1.14 -9.19 6.26
CA ALA A 183 0.53 -10.50 6.04
C ALA A 183 1.16 -11.58 6.94
N ARG A 184 2.50 -11.62 7.01
CA ARG A 184 3.23 -12.55 7.90
C ARG A 184 2.87 -12.36 9.38
N SER A 185 2.74 -11.11 9.83
CA SER A 185 2.35 -10.81 11.21
C SER A 185 0.90 -11.23 11.52
N LEU A 186 -0.01 -11.07 10.55
CA LEU A 186 -1.41 -11.48 10.67
C LEU A 186 -1.54 -13.01 10.64
N MET A 187 -0.81 -13.70 9.77
CA MET A 187 -0.74 -15.15 9.73
C MET A 187 -0.19 -15.71 11.06
N ALA A 188 0.86 -15.10 11.61
CA ALA A 188 1.40 -15.48 12.92
C ALA A 188 0.39 -15.26 14.06
N ARG A 189 -0.48 -14.23 13.94
CA ARG A 189 -1.57 -14.00 14.88
C ARG A 189 -2.68 -15.05 14.75
N LEU A 190 -3.09 -15.39 13.53
CA LEU A 190 -4.08 -16.45 13.30
C LEU A 190 -3.67 -17.77 13.93
N LYS A 191 -2.38 -18.12 13.86
CA LYS A 191 -1.83 -19.34 14.50
C LYS A 191 -1.94 -19.33 16.03
N LYS A 192 -2.01 -18.15 16.66
CA LYS A 192 -2.20 -18.02 18.12
C LYS A 192 -3.67 -18.07 18.53
N GLU A 193 -4.58 -17.83 17.59
CA GLU A 193 -6.04 -17.83 17.78
C GLU A 193 -6.66 -19.17 17.36
N GLU A 194 -5.83 -20.20 17.11
CA GLU A 194 -6.27 -21.57 16.86
C GLU A 194 -7.02 -22.15 18.09
N PRO A 195 -8.16 -22.85 17.92
CA PRO A 195 -8.73 -23.34 16.66
C PRO A 195 -9.79 -22.42 15.99
N GLU A 196 -10.12 -21.27 16.59
CA GLU A 196 -11.19 -20.38 16.10
C GLU A 196 -10.87 -19.78 14.70
N SER A 197 -9.59 -19.74 14.33
CA SER A 197 -9.09 -19.22 13.04
C SER A 197 -9.25 -20.16 11.84
N THR A 198 -9.79 -21.38 12.00
CA THR A 198 -9.94 -22.37 10.91
C THR A 198 -10.75 -21.85 9.71
N GLY A 199 -11.79 -21.03 9.96
CA GLY A 199 -12.56 -20.37 8.91
C GLY A 199 -11.72 -19.43 8.03
N GLU A 200 -10.75 -18.74 8.62
CA GLU A 200 -9.82 -17.86 7.89
C GLU A 200 -8.83 -18.68 7.05
N TYR A 201 -8.36 -19.83 7.54
CA TYR A 201 -7.50 -20.73 6.76
C TYR A 201 -8.21 -21.26 5.52
N ARG A 202 -9.46 -21.70 5.65
CA ARG A 202 -10.28 -22.13 4.50
C ARG A 202 -10.36 -21.05 3.44
N LYS A 203 -10.55 -19.80 3.86
CA LYS A 203 -10.64 -18.65 2.96
C LYS A 203 -9.32 -18.36 2.23
N LEU A 204 -8.18 -18.48 2.92
CA LEU A 204 -6.85 -18.34 2.31
C LEU A 204 -6.59 -19.42 1.25
N ILE A 205 -6.90 -20.68 1.57
CA ILE A 205 -6.73 -21.82 0.67
C ILE A 205 -7.63 -21.70 -0.56
N ALA A 206 -8.86 -21.22 -0.39
CA ALA A 206 -9.84 -21.05 -1.46
C ALA A 206 -9.44 -19.98 -2.49
N ALA A 207 -8.69 -18.95 -2.09
CA ALA A 207 -8.46 -17.76 -2.90
C ALA A 207 -7.47 -17.97 -4.05
N LYS A 208 -6.18 -18.17 -3.75
CA LYS A 208 -5.13 -18.37 -4.75
C LYS A 208 -3.94 -19.15 -4.17
N PRO A 209 -3.17 -19.88 -5.00
CA PRO A 209 -1.89 -20.43 -4.60
C PRO A 209 -0.96 -19.32 -4.07
N SER A 210 -0.45 -19.50 -2.86
CA SER A 210 0.47 -18.56 -2.19
C SER A 210 1.19 -19.28 -1.05
N LEU A 211 2.28 -18.69 -0.56
CA LEU A 211 2.97 -19.20 0.64
C LEU A 211 2.04 -19.23 1.87
N ASP A 212 1.18 -18.22 2.00
CA ASP A 212 0.21 -18.15 3.09
C ASP A 212 -0.90 -19.19 2.94
N ALA A 213 -1.35 -19.49 1.72
CA ALA A 213 -2.29 -20.59 1.47
C ALA A 213 -1.68 -21.96 1.79
N ALA A 214 -0.39 -22.18 1.49
CA ALA A 214 0.30 -23.42 1.88
C ALA A 214 0.36 -23.56 3.41
N GLN A 215 0.75 -22.50 4.12
CA GLN A 215 0.77 -22.53 5.60
C GLN A 215 -0.62 -22.72 6.20
N ALA A 216 -1.65 -22.13 5.61
CA ALA A 216 -3.03 -22.33 6.01
C ALA A 216 -3.47 -23.80 5.79
N ALA A 217 -3.07 -24.42 4.67
CA ALA A 217 -3.36 -25.82 4.38
C ALA A 217 -2.70 -26.77 5.39
N GLU A 218 -1.42 -26.55 5.74
CA GLU A 218 -0.73 -27.33 6.78
C GLU A 218 -1.53 -27.30 8.09
N ARG A 219 -1.93 -26.10 8.54
CA ARG A 219 -2.68 -25.92 9.80
C ARG A 219 -4.08 -26.51 9.75
N LEU A 220 -4.74 -26.42 8.60
CA LEU A 220 -6.04 -27.05 8.41
C LEU A 220 -5.92 -28.58 8.45
N GLY A 221 -4.78 -29.14 8.04
CA GLY A 221 -4.45 -30.57 8.20
C GLY A 221 -4.43 -31.03 9.66
N ASP A 222 -3.95 -30.18 10.57
CA ASP A 222 -3.82 -30.49 12.00
C ASP A 222 -5.14 -30.30 12.78
N LEU A 223 -5.95 -29.31 12.39
CA LEU A 223 -7.09 -28.82 13.18
C LEU A 223 -8.46 -28.98 12.50
N GLY A 224 -8.47 -29.26 11.20
CA GLY A 224 -9.66 -29.21 10.36
C GLY A 224 -10.63 -30.36 10.54
N ASP A 225 -11.80 -30.21 9.92
CA ASP A 225 -12.80 -31.26 9.79
C ASP A 225 -12.60 -31.98 8.44
N PRO A 226 -12.32 -33.29 8.43
CA PRO A 226 -12.09 -34.03 7.18
C PRO A 226 -13.22 -33.89 6.15
N ALA A 227 -14.49 -33.84 6.61
CA ALA A 227 -15.63 -33.80 5.72
C ALA A 227 -15.71 -32.49 4.91
N SER A 228 -15.47 -31.34 5.55
CA SER A 228 -15.47 -30.05 4.85
C SER A 228 -14.15 -29.71 4.17
N ASP A 229 -13.02 -30.13 4.76
CA ASP A 229 -11.72 -29.56 4.43
C ASP A 229 -10.96 -30.34 3.34
N ILE A 230 -11.16 -31.66 3.24
CA ILE A 230 -10.52 -32.46 2.19
C ILE A 230 -10.96 -32.05 0.78
N PRO A 231 -12.27 -31.83 0.48
CA PRO A 231 -12.68 -31.32 -0.82
C PRO A 231 -12.03 -29.98 -1.18
N LEU A 232 -11.92 -29.07 -0.21
CA LEU A 232 -11.28 -27.76 -0.39
C LEU A 232 -9.79 -27.90 -0.70
N LEU A 233 -9.10 -28.77 0.04
CA LEU A 233 -7.69 -29.08 -0.12
C LEU A 233 -7.42 -29.69 -1.50
N ILE A 234 -8.21 -30.69 -1.94
CA ILE A 234 -8.11 -31.26 -3.29
C ILE A 234 -8.27 -30.18 -4.36
N ALA A 235 -9.27 -29.31 -4.22
CA ALA A 235 -9.47 -28.21 -5.17
C ALA A 235 -8.29 -27.21 -5.17
N ALA A 236 -7.62 -27.02 -4.03
CA ALA A 236 -6.40 -26.23 -3.95
C ALA A 236 -5.23 -26.91 -4.69
N MET A 237 -5.07 -28.24 -4.57
CA MET A 237 -4.06 -28.98 -5.33
C MET A 237 -4.25 -28.79 -6.84
N GLU A 238 -5.47 -28.89 -7.35
CA GLU A 238 -5.73 -28.72 -8.79
C GLU A 238 -5.35 -27.32 -9.29
N ARG A 239 -5.66 -26.28 -8.52
CA ARG A 239 -5.25 -24.91 -8.85
C ARG A 239 -3.73 -24.75 -8.86
N VAL A 240 -3.05 -25.43 -7.94
CA VAL A 240 -1.60 -25.42 -7.81
C VAL A 240 -0.93 -26.19 -8.94
N GLU A 241 -1.48 -27.34 -9.34
CA GLU A 241 -1.00 -28.14 -10.47
C GLU A 241 -1.05 -27.37 -11.78
N ALA A 242 -2.11 -26.55 -11.96
CA ALA A 242 -2.30 -25.66 -13.10
C ALA A 242 -1.47 -24.36 -13.05
N SER A 243 -0.79 -24.07 -11.93
CA SER A 243 0.04 -22.86 -11.80
C SER A 243 1.39 -23.03 -12.50
N GLU A 244 1.84 -21.98 -13.19
CA GLU A 244 3.16 -21.92 -13.82
C GLU A 244 4.30 -21.68 -12.79
N GLU A 245 3.97 -21.23 -11.58
CA GLU A 245 4.95 -20.94 -10.53
C GLU A 245 5.42 -22.20 -9.80
N GLN A 246 6.48 -22.83 -10.34
CA GLN A 246 7.06 -24.09 -9.85
C GLN A 246 7.39 -24.09 -8.34
N TYR A 247 7.83 -22.95 -7.78
CA TYR A 247 8.17 -22.85 -6.36
C TYR A 247 6.93 -22.95 -5.45
N LEU A 248 5.87 -22.21 -5.78
CA LEU A 248 4.60 -22.29 -5.05
C LEU A 248 3.94 -23.65 -5.24
N LYS A 249 4.14 -24.25 -6.42
CA LYS A 249 3.69 -25.60 -6.74
C LYS A 249 4.18 -26.62 -5.73
N ASN A 250 5.50 -26.79 -5.63
CA ASN A 250 6.08 -27.80 -4.74
C ASN A 250 5.66 -27.64 -3.27
N ARG A 251 5.58 -26.39 -2.77
CA ARG A 251 5.33 -26.14 -1.34
C ARG A 251 3.85 -26.23 -0.97
N THR A 252 2.96 -25.70 -1.80
CA THR A 252 1.51 -25.78 -1.55
C THR A 252 1.02 -27.21 -1.77
N GLU A 253 1.56 -27.90 -2.77
CA GLU A 253 1.21 -29.29 -3.04
C GLU A 253 1.65 -30.23 -1.91
N ASP A 254 2.88 -30.11 -1.39
CA ASP A 254 3.36 -30.91 -0.25
C ASP A 254 2.53 -30.64 1.02
N ALA A 255 2.25 -29.36 1.32
CA ALA A 255 1.40 -28.94 2.44
C ALA A 255 0.00 -29.55 2.36
N VAL A 256 -0.62 -29.46 1.18
CA VAL A 256 -1.99 -29.95 0.98
C VAL A 256 -2.04 -31.48 1.01
N ARG A 257 -1.06 -32.17 0.41
CA ARG A 257 -0.95 -33.64 0.51
C ARG A 257 -0.86 -34.11 1.95
N LYS A 258 0.01 -33.48 2.75
CA LYS A 258 0.15 -33.78 4.19
C LYS A 258 -1.16 -33.57 4.93
N ALA A 259 -1.86 -32.48 4.63
CA ALA A 259 -3.16 -32.18 5.23
C ALA A 259 -4.23 -33.22 4.86
N VAL A 260 -4.31 -33.64 3.59
CA VAL A 260 -5.25 -34.69 3.17
C VAL A 260 -4.87 -36.05 3.76
N ALA A 261 -3.58 -36.38 3.83
CA ALA A 261 -3.13 -37.63 4.46
C ALA A 261 -3.47 -37.66 5.95
N ALA A 262 -3.23 -36.54 6.67
CA ALA A 262 -3.53 -36.40 8.09
C ALA A 262 -5.03 -36.46 8.38
N LEU A 263 -5.83 -35.62 7.70
CA LEU A 263 -7.29 -35.55 7.90
C LEU A 263 -7.99 -36.79 7.37
N GLY A 264 -7.61 -37.21 6.18
CA GLY A 264 -8.23 -38.31 5.45
C GLY A 264 -7.79 -39.66 5.97
N LYS A 265 -6.69 -39.80 6.72
CA LYS A 265 -6.05 -41.09 7.03
C LYS A 265 -5.96 -41.97 5.77
N ILE A 266 -5.48 -41.37 4.68
CA ILE A 266 -5.24 -42.01 3.39
C ILE A 266 -3.72 -42.03 3.20
N ASP A 267 -3.17 -43.19 2.85
CA ASP A 267 -1.79 -43.28 2.39
C ASP A 267 -1.72 -42.69 0.98
N ILE A 268 -1.19 -41.46 0.88
CA ILE A 268 -0.99 -40.76 -0.38
C ILE A 268 0.49 -40.80 -0.71
N GLU A 269 0.83 -41.37 -1.86
CA GLU A 269 2.21 -41.31 -2.36
C GLU A 269 2.59 -39.86 -2.68
N THR A 270 3.85 -39.51 -2.48
CA THR A 270 4.37 -38.15 -2.72
C THR A 270 4.16 -37.65 -4.15
N THR A 271 3.88 -38.54 -5.11
CA THR A 271 3.67 -38.25 -6.53
C THR A 271 2.20 -38.28 -6.98
N SER A 272 1.24 -38.59 -6.10
CA SER A 272 -0.17 -38.77 -6.49
C SER A 272 -0.85 -37.49 -7.00
N THR A 273 -1.39 -37.44 -8.21
CA THR A 273 -2.08 -36.24 -8.71
C THR A 273 -3.34 -35.89 -7.90
N ALA A 274 -3.82 -34.64 -7.98
CA ALA A 274 -5.06 -34.22 -7.34
C ALA A 274 -6.26 -35.12 -7.73
N ALA A 275 -6.29 -35.59 -8.98
CA ALA A 275 -7.30 -36.55 -9.46
C ALA A 275 -7.22 -37.91 -8.74
N GLN A 276 -6.00 -38.43 -8.50
CA GLN A 276 -5.81 -39.68 -7.75
C GLN A 276 -6.22 -39.52 -6.28
N VAL A 277 -5.88 -38.38 -5.65
CA VAL A 277 -6.31 -38.08 -4.28
C VAL A 277 -7.83 -37.97 -4.18
N ARG A 278 -8.48 -37.32 -5.16
CA ARG A 278 -9.95 -37.25 -5.23
C ARG A 278 -10.59 -38.62 -5.33
N ALA A 279 -10.09 -39.49 -6.21
CA ALA A 279 -10.60 -40.83 -6.37
C ALA A 279 -10.46 -41.66 -5.08
N ALA A 280 -9.31 -41.56 -4.41
CA ALA A 280 -9.06 -42.24 -3.13
C ALA A 280 -10.02 -41.76 -2.03
N TRP A 281 -10.27 -40.45 -1.95
CA TRP A 281 -11.23 -39.89 -0.99
C TRP A 281 -12.67 -40.33 -1.28
N ALA A 282 -13.10 -40.33 -2.55
CA ALA A 282 -14.43 -40.79 -2.93
C ALA A 282 -14.65 -42.27 -2.57
N ALA A 283 -13.68 -43.14 -2.87
CA ALA A 283 -13.74 -44.55 -2.51
C ALA A 283 -13.84 -44.77 -0.99
N LYS A 284 -13.20 -43.92 -0.19
CA LYS A 284 -13.29 -43.98 1.27
C LYS A 284 -14.67 -43.60 1.79
N GLN A 285 -15.34 -42.64 1.16
CA GLN A 285 -16.69 -42.22 1.54
C GLN A 285 -17.75 -43.31 1.23
N GLU A 286 -17.55 -44.11 0.19
CA GLU A 286 -18.46 -45.22 -0.16
C GLU A 286 -18.36 -46.42 0.79
N GLY A 287 -17.25 -46.54 1.53
CA GLY A 287 -17.02 -47.64 2.48
C GLY A 287 -17.43 -47.34 3.93
N GLN A 288 -17.97 -46.15 4.21
CA GLN A 288 -18.45 -45.71 5.53
C GLN A 288 -19.99 -45.74 5.59
#